data_AF-A0A0F9PFH3-F1
#
_entry.id   AF-A0A0F9PFH3-F1
#
_cell.length_a   1.000
_cell.length_b   1.000
_cell.length_c   1.000
_cell.angle_alpha   90.00
_cell.angle_beta   90.00
_cell.angle_gamma   90.00
#
_symmetry.space_group_name_H-M   'P 1'
#
loop_
_entity.id
_entity.type
_entity.pdbx_description
1 polymer ?
#
loop_
_entity_poly.entity_id
_entity_poly.type
_entity_poly.pdbx_seq_one_letter_code
_entity_poly.pdbx_strand_id
1 'polypeptide(L)'
;MRPCSYVACKYNLYLDVSYGGSVKLNFPDIEPDQMEFSCALDVADSGDSTCEFTGFVLNVTRERARQIEIDALLKLKRTPHHLGEHADTEMRNPATARRFRE
;
A
#
# COMPACT_ATOMS: atom_id res chain seq x y z
N MET A 1 -7.41 16.74 -12.35
CA MET A 1 -7.96 17.54 -11.23
C MET A 1 -7.59 16.82 -9.96
N ARG A 2 -6.92 17.50 -9.03
CA ARG A 2 -6.60 16.99 -7.70
C ARG A 2 -7.21 17.96 -6.69
N PRO A 3 -7.80 17.48 -5.58
CA PRO A 3 -8.14 16.08 -5.31
C PRO A 3 -9.17 15.47 -6.30
N CYS A 4 -9.17 14.14 -6.42
CA CYS A 4 -10.01 13.40 -7.36
C CYS A 4 -11.41 13.13 -6.75
N SER A 5 -12.45 13.73 -7.34
CA SER A 5 -13.84 13.57 -6.89
C SER A 5 -14.49 12.22 -7.23
N TYR A 6 -13.83 11.37 -8.01
CA TYR A 6 -14.36 10.06 -8.40
C TYR A 6 -14.14 9.02 -7.28
N VAL A 7 -14.94 9.11 -6.21
CA VAL A 7 -14.85 8.26 -5.00
C VAL A 7 -15.14 6.78 -5.24
N ALA A 8 -15.81 6.43 -6.34
CA ALA A 8 -16.06 5.03 -6.73
C ALA A 8 -14.84 4.33 -7.35
N CYS A 9 -13.75 5.06 -7.63
CA CYS A 9 -12.50 4.45 -8.10
C CYS A 9 -11.91 3.53 -7.03
N LYS A 10 -11.48 2.32 -7.41
CA LYS A 10 -10.84 1.36 -6.51
C LYS A 10 -9.53 1.85 -5.86
N TYR A 11 -8.94 2.92 -6.37
CA TYR A 11 -7.71 3.53 -5.87
C TYR A 11 -7.96 4.83 -5.10
N ASN A 12 -9.23 5.23 -4.94
CA ASN A 12 -9.56 6.42 -4.16
C ASN A 12 -9.38 6.12 -2.67
N LEU A 13 -8.79 7.05 -1.93
CA LEU A 13 -8.46 6.87 -0.52
C LEU A 13 -9.61 7.25 0.43
N TYR A 14 -10.70 7.81 -0.09
CA TYR A 14 -11.85 8.27 0.69
C TYR A 14 -12.68 7.11 1.26
N LEU A 15 -12.87 6.04 0.48
CA LEU A 15 -13.70 4.89 0.83
C LEU A 15 -12.83 3.65 1.04
N ASP A 16 -13.10 2.92 2.12
CA ASP A 16 -12.58 1.56 2.33
C ASP A 16 -13.75 0.57 2.30
N VAL A 17 -13.69 -0.38 1.37
CA VAL A 17 -14.75 -1.38 1.14
C VAL A 17 -14.21 -2.73 1.56
N SER A 18 -14.83 -3.32 2.58
CA SER A 18 -14.46 -4.65 3.03
C SER A 18 -14.86 -5.71 2.00
N TYR A 19 -14.26 -6.90 2.10
CA TYR A 19 -14.64 -8.05 1.28
C TYR A 19 -16.13 -8.40 1.38
N GLY A 20 -16.77 -8.12 2.53
CA GLY A 20 -18.19 -8.34 2.76
C GLY A 20 -19.11 -7.22 2.23
N GLY A 21 -18.55 -6.18 1.61
CA GLY A 21 -19.31 -5.05 1.05
C GLY A 21 -19.64 -3.95 2.06
N SER A 22 -19.13 -4.00 3.29
CA SER A 22 -19.28 -2.88 4.22
C SER A 22 -18.39 -1.72 3.79
N VAL A 23 -18.96 -0.51 3.78
CA VAL A 23 -18.23 0.71 3.39
C VAL A 23 -17.89 1.52 4.63
N LYS A 24 -16.61 1.87 4.77
CA LYS A 24 -16.07 2.79 5.76
C LYS A 24 -15.62 4.08 5.05
N LEU A 25 -15.99 5.23 5.60
CA LEU A 25 -15.36 6.50 5.25
C LEU A 25 -14.03 6.60 5.99
N ASN A 26 -12.92 6.74 5.27
CA ASN A 26 -11.63 6.89 5.92
C ASN A 26 -11.52 8.23 6.64
N PHE A 27 -12.07 9.31 6.07
CA PHE A 27 -12.07 10.62 6.70
C PHE A 27 -13.51 11.15 6.75
N PRO A 28 -14.32 10.75 7.77
CA PRO A 28 -15.73 11.11 7.82
C PRO A 28 -15.98 12.60 8.08
N ASP A 29 -14.98 13.33 8.57
CA ASP A 29 -15.08 14.73 8.95
C ASP A 29 -14.77 15.71 7.79
N ILE A 30 -14.36 15.20 6.63
CA ILE A 30 -14.02 16.03 5.46
C ILE A 30 -14.70 15.49 4.20
N GLU A 31 -14.94 16.37 3.25
CA GLU A 31 -15.48 16.01 1.94
C GLU A 31 -14.37 15.57 0.96
N PRO A 32 -14.70 14.83 -0.12
CA PRO A 32 -13.71 14.33 -1.08
C PRO A 32 -12.83 15.41 -1.72
N ASP A 33 -13.33 16.62 -1.88
CA ASP A 33 -12.61 17.76 -2.45
C ASP A 33 -11.67 18.47 -1.45
N GLN A 34 -11.75 18.09 -0.17
CA GLN A 34 -10.90 18.59 0.91
C GLN A 34 -9.73 17.65 1.22
N MET A 35 -9.66 16.50 0.55
CA MET A 35 -8.59 15.54 0.76
C MET A 35 -7.24 16.07 0.28
N GLU A 36 -6.22 15.93 1.13
CA GLU A 36 -4.83 16.17 0.74
C GLU A 36 -4.32 15.09 -0.23
N PHE A 37 -4.60 13.82 0.09
CA PHE A 37 -4.24 12.65 -0.72
C PHE A 37 -5.49 11.86 -1.10
N SER A 38 -5.93 11.99 -2.35
CA SER A 38 -7.16 11.32 -2.82
C SER A 38 -6.93 10.01 -3.58
N CYS A 39 -5.69 9.71 -4.00
CA CYS A 39 -5.39 8.56 -4.87
C CYS A 39 -4.15 7.79 -4.41
N ALA A 40 -4.31 6.48 -4.20
CA ALA A 40 -3.22 5.58 -3.82
C ALA A 40 -2.13 5.47 -4.90
N LEU A 41 -2.49 5.62 -6.18
CA LEU A 41 -1.52 5.57 -7.28
C LEU A 41 -0.58 6.79 -7.25
N ASP A 42 -1.10 8.00 -6.99
CA ASP A 42 -0.25 9.20 -6.89
C ASP A 42 0.73 9.09 -5.73
N VAL A 43 0.24 8.55 -4.61
CA VAL A 43 1.05 8.35 -3.41
C VAL A 43 2.17 7.36 -3.72
N ALA A 44 1.88 6.28 -4.45
CA ALA A 44 2.89 5.32 -4.89
C ALA A 44 3.87 5.92 -5.92
N ASP A 45 3.38 6.73 -6.87
CA ASP A 45 4.21 7.40 -7.89
C ASP A 45 5.15 8.43 -7.26
N SER A 46 4.85 8.92 -6.06
CA SER A 46 5.71 9.83 -5.29
C SER A 46 6.96 9.14 -4.71
N GLY A 47 7.03 7.80 -4.78
CA GLY A 47 8.17 7.00 -4.34
C GLY A 47 7.94 6.32 -2.99
N ASP A 48 9.05 5.93 -2.36
CA ASP A 48 9.03 5.18 -1.12
C ASP A 48 8.37 5.98 0.01
N SER A 49 7.57 5.28 0.82
CA SER A 49 6.81 5.85 1.92
C SER A 49 7.00 5.01 3.18
N THR A 50 6.93 5.66 4.35
CA THR A 50 7.00 4.95 5.63
C THR A 50 5.64 4.35 6.00
N CYS A 51 5.63 3.38 6.92
CA CYS A 51 4.40 2.85 7.50
C CYS A 51 3.60 3.93 8.25
N GLU A 52 4.27 4.91 8.85
CA GLU A 52 3.64 6.06 9.51
C GLU A 52 2.84 6.88 8.50
N PHE A 53 3.47 7.25 7.39
CA PHE A 53 2.82 8.04 6.34
C PHE A 53 1.70 7.25 5.67
N THR A 54 1.96 5.98 5.33
CA THR A 54 0.94 5.10 4.74
C THR A 54 -0.26 4.93 5.65
N GLY A 55 -0.03 4.78 6.97
CA GLY A 55 -1.08 4.71 7.97
C GLY A 55 -1.90 6.00 8.02
N PHE A 56 -1.24 7.16 8.02
CA PHE A 56 -1.90 8.47 7.95
C PHE A 56 -2.80 8.60 6.72
N VAL A 57 -2.28 8.28 5.53
CA VAL A 57 -3.00 8.39 4.26
C VAL A 57 -4.22 7.46 4.19
N LEU A 58 -4.14 6.27 4.80
CA LEU A 58 -5.24 5.29 4.84
C LEU A 58 -6.17 5.44 6.07
N ASN A 59 -5.90 6.41 6.95
CA ASN A 59 -6.49 6.53 8.28
C ASN A 59 -6.53 5.19 9.06
N VAL A 60 -5.36 4.58 9.21
CA VAL A 60 -5.11 3.42 10.06
C VAL A 60 -3.86 3.65 10.91
N THR A 61 -3.71 2.87 11.98
CA THR A 61 -2.51 2.97 12.80
C THR A 61 -1.26 2.53 12.02
N ARG A 62 -0.10 3.09 12.37
CA ARG A 62 1.21 2.64 11.82
C ARG A 62 1.37 1.12 11.91
N GLU A 63 0.99 0.55 13.05
CA GLU A 63 1.12 -0.88 13.26
C GLU A 63 0.19 -1.69 12.35
N ARG A 64 -1.01 -1.18 12.06
CA ARG A 64 -1.90 -1.80 11.08
C ARG A 64 -1.31 -1.75 9.67
N ALA A 65 -0.72 -0.62 9.26
CA ALA A 65 -0.03 -0.51 7.98
C ALA A 65 1.11 -1.53 7.86
N ARG A 66 1.94 -1.66 8.91
CA ARG A 66 3.02 -2.66 8.98
C ARG A 66 2.52 -4.11 8.85
N GLN A 67 1.42 -4.44 9.50
CA GLN A 67 0.82 -5.77 9.37
C GLN A 67 0.35 -6.05 7.94
N ILE A 68 -0.32 -5.08 7.31
CA ILE A 68 -0.79 -5.20 5.93
C ILE A 68 0.39 -5.37 4.97
N GLU A 69 1.48 -4.63 5.16
CA GLU A 69 2.70 -4.76 4.36
C GLU A 69 3.26 -6.18 4.42
N ILE A 70 3.42 -6.73 5.63
CA ILE A 70 3.93 -8.09 5.82
C ILE A 70 3.04 -9.12 5.12
N ASP A 71 1.73 -9.02 5.31
CA ASP A 71 0.77 -9.92 4.66
C ASP A 71 0.81 -9.79 3.14
N ALA A 72 0.94 -8.57 2.61
CA ALA A 72 1.04 -8.31 1.18
C ALA A 72 2.32 -8.90 0.58
N LEU A 73 3.47 -8.72 1.24
CA LEU A 73 4.75 -9.32 0.83
C LEU A 73 4.69 -10.85 0.83
N LEU A 74 4.03 -11.45 1.82
CA LEU A 74 3.81 -12.90 1.87
C LEU A 74 2.91 -13.40 0.73
N LYS A 75 1.85 -12.65 0.39
CA LYS A 75 0.98 -12.96 -0.75
C LYS A 75 1.75 -12.88 -2.06
N LEU A 76 2.51 -11.80 -2.29
CA LEU A 76 3.38 -11.64 -3.44
C LEU A 76 4.30 -12.86 -3.60
N LYS A 77 5.02 -13.25 -2.54
CA LYS A 77 5.94 -14.41 -2.59
C LYS A 77 5.26 -15.75 -2.93
N ARG A 78 3.98 -15.93 -2.57
CA ARG A 78 3.25 -17.21 -2.75
C ARG A 78 2.51 -17.29 -4.07
N THR A 79 2.03 -16.15 -4.59
CA THR A 79 1.28 -16.10 -5.83
C THR A 79 2.24 -16.21 -7.01
N PRO A 80 2.05 -17.10 -7.99
CA PRO A 80 2.84 -17.09 -9.22
C PRO A 80 2.61 -15.77 -9.97
N HIS A 81 3.69 -15.04 -10.25
CA HIS A 81 3.65 -13.77 -10.97
C HIS A 81 5.00 -13.52 -11.66
N HIS A 82 5.01 -12.72 -12.73
CA HIS A 82 6.18 -12.45 -13.57
C HIS A 82 7.36 -11.82 -12.82
N LEU A 83 7.11 -11.10 -11.70
CA LEU A 83 8.22 -10.54 -10.90
C LEU A 83 9.12 -11.63 -10.29
N GLY A 84 8.63 -12.86 -10.15
CA GLY A 84 9.44 -14.00 -9.70
C GLY A 84 10.56 -14.36 -10.68
N GLU A 85 10.41 -14.06 -11.97
CA GLU A 85 11.44 -14.27 -12.99
C GLU A 85 12.59 -13.26 -12.86
N HIS A 86 12.29 -12.10 -12.28
CA HIS A 86 13.23 -11.02 -12.03
C HIS A 86 13.78 -11.02 -10.59
N ALA A 87 13.36 -11.96 -9.75
CA ALA A 87 13.92 -12.11 -8.42
C ALA A 87 15.35 -12.65 -8.54
N ASP A 88 16.34 -11.81 -8.24
CA ASP A 88 17.75 -12.17 -8.29
C ASP A 88 18.01 -13.50 -7.56
N THR A 89 18.74 -14.40 -8.22
CA THR A 89 19.03 -15.75 -7.70
C THR A 89 19.77 -15.71 -6.35
N GLU A 90 20.39 -14.58 -6.00
CA GLU A 90 21.05 -14.36 -4.70
C GLU A 90 20.08 -14.31 -3.50
N MET A 91 18.81 -13.92 -3.70
CA MET A 91 17.77 -13.98 -2.65
C MET A 91 17.22 -15.40 -2.43
N ARG A 92 17.48 -16.32 -3.35
CA ARG A 92 17.02 -17.71 -3.29
C ARG A 92 17.96 -18.60 -2.47
N ASN A 93 19.18 -18.14 -2.18
CA ASN A 93 20.17 -18.89 -1.41
C ASN A 93 20.53 -18.19 -0.09
N PRO A 94 20.13 -18.73 1.08
CA PRO A 94 20.52 -18.17 2.37
C PRO A 94 22.04 -18.19 2.64
N ALA A 95 22.84 -18.90 1.84
CA ALA A 95 24.30 -18.93 1.95
C ALA A 95 25.01 -17.70 1.34
N THR A 96 24.41 -16.99 0.38
CA THR A 96 25.02 -15.83 -0.30
C THR A 96 24.74 -14.48 0.38
N ALA A 97 23.75 -14.40 1.27
CA ALA A 97 23.34 -13.16 1.95
C ALA A 97 24.39 -12.54 2.90
N ARG A 98 25.54 -13.20 3.14
CA ARG A 98 26.62 -12.70 4.02
C ARG A 98 27.64 -11.79 3.32
N ARG A 99 27.51 -11.48 2.03
CA ARG A 99 28.56 -10.78 1.27
C ARG A 99 28.51 -9.24 1.24
N PHE A 100 27.48 -8.60 1.80
CA PHE A 100 27.41 -7.13 1.84
C PHE A 100 27.52 -6.57 3.27
N ARG A 101 28.72 -6.67 3.83
CA ARG A 101 29.23 -5.77 4.88
C ARG A 101 30.74 -5.61 4.66
N GLU A 102 31.11 -4.59 3.92
CA GLU A 102 32.41 -3.92 4.01
C GLU A 102 32.17 -2.55 4.66
#